data_AF-A0A157SSK3-F1
#
_entry.id   AF-A0A157SSK3-F1
#
_cell.length_a   1.000
_cell.length_b   1.000
_cell.length_c   1.000
_cell.angle_alpha   90.00
_cell.angle_beta   90.00
_cell.angle_gamma   90.00
#
_symmetry.space_group_name_H-M   'P 1'
#
loop_
_entity.id
_entity.type
_entity.pdbx_description
1 polymer ?
#
loop_
_entity_poly.entity_id
_entity_poly.type
_entity_poly.pdbx_seq_one_letter_code
_entity_poly.pdbx_strand_id
1 'polypeptide(L)'
;MTRAQAKTQRAAQGLRAVKLLLVRASHANAPRQRTVLLHRAASTWAEPLMAQAACRRGCAHCCHLPLLITSAEARLLAEANARPMTMPAKAIPLRDLLDADVLENLDAREGKTTPCPFLGAEGQCTSYAQRPAACRTHINLDDDDLLCRIVEGETVHAPYADARPLQALILMLQQDEFLADVREFFPDHADNGLR
;
A
#
# COMPACT_ATOMS: atom_id res chain seq x y z
N MET A 1 4.15 -25.38 -26.84
CA MET A 1 4.02 -25.18 -25.38
C MET A 1 2.55 -25.10 -25.03
N THR A 2 2.08 -25.83 -24.00
CA THR A 2 0.67 -25.81 -23.60
C THR A 2 0.32 -24.51 -22.87
N ARG A 3 -0.95 -24.08 -22.92
CA ARG A 3 -1.44 -22.86 -22.26
C ARG A 3 -1.15 -22.86 -20.74
N ALA A 4 -1.18 -24.04 -20.11
CA ALA A 4 -0.83 -24.23 -18.69
C ALA A 4 0.66 -23.96 -18.42
N GLN A 5 1.57 -24.53 -19.23
CA GLN A 5 3.02 -24.30 -19.08
C GLN A 5 3.40 -22.82 -19.18
N ALA A 6 2.77 -22.09 -20.12
CA ALA A 6 3.01 -20.65 -20.28
C ALA A 6 2.55 -19.84 -19.05
N LYS A 7 1.41 -20.21 -18.44
CA LYS A 7 0.93 -19.56 -17.20
C LYS A 7 1.89 -19.81 -16.03
N THR A 8 2.31 -21.06 -15.82
CA THR A 8 3.23 -21.43 -14.73
C THR A 8 4.59 -20.75 -14.89
N GLN A 9 5.11 -20.67 -16.12
CA GLN A 9 6.39 -20.01 -16.39
C GLN A 9 6.34 -18.50 -16.12
N ARG A 10 5.25 -17.83 -16.52
CA ARG A 10 5.05 -16.39 -16.24
C ARG A 10 4.96 -16.14 -14.73
N ALA A 11 4.22 -16.96 -13.99
CA ALA A 11 4.13 -16.86 -12.53
C ALA A 11 5.51 -17.04 -11.86
N ALA A 12 6.28 -18.04 -12.30
CA ALA A 12 7.63 -18.28 -11.78
C ALA A 12 8.61 -17.14 -12.11
N GLN A 13 8.51 -16.55 -13.31
CA GLN A 13 9.31 -15.39 -13.70
C GLN A 13 8.97 -14.15 -12.86
N GLY A 14 7.69 -13.88 -12.62
CA GLY A 14 7.23 -12.81 -11.73
C GLY A 14 7.81 -12.97 -10.32
N LEU A 15 7.70 -14.16 -9.73
CA LEU A 15 8.24 -14.43 -8.40
C LEU A 15 9.78 -14.25 -8.35
N ARG A 16 10.49 -14.68 -9.39
CA ARG A 16 11.95 -14.47 -9.49
C ARG A 16 12.28 -12.97 -9.56
N ALA A 17 11.54 -12.19 -10.33
CA ALA A 17 11.75 -10.75 -10.44
C ALA A 17 11.50 -10.02 -9.10
N VAL A 18 10.42 -10.38 -8.38
CA VAL A 18 10.14 -9.86 -7.03
C VAL A 18 11.31 -10.14 -6.08
N LYS A 19 11.80 -11.39 -6.04
CA LYS A 19 12.95 -11.78 -5.20
C LYS A 19 14.20 -10.96 -5.51
N LEU A 20 14.51 -10.75 -6.79
CA LEU A 20 15.66 -9.95 -7.21
C LEU A 20 15.53 -8.48 -6.78
N LEU A 21 14.33 -7.91 -6.83
CA LEU A 21 14.07 -6.55 -6.37
C LEU A 21 14.23 -6.43 -4.85
N LEU A 22 13.75 -7.41 -4.08
CA LEU A 22 13.93 -7.46 -2.62
C LEU A 22 15.41 -7.58 -2.22
N VAL A 23 16.18 -8.43 -2.90
CA VAL A 23 17.65 -8.54 -2.66
C VAL A 23 18.35 -7.23 -3.00
N ARG A 24 17.98 -6.56 -4.08
CA ARG A 24 18.55 -5.23 -4.39
C ARG A 24 18.18 -4.19 -3.34
N ALA A 25 16.95 -4.25 -2.81
CA ALA A 25 16.51 -3.36 -1.75
C ALA A 25 17.29 -3.58 -0.45
N SER A 26 17.60 -4.84 -0.09
CA SER A 26 18.39 -5.14 1.11
C SER A 26 19.83 -4.63 1.06
N HIS A 27 20.37 -4.40 -0.14
CA HIS A 27 21.71 -3.82 -0.34
C HIS A 27 21.69 -2.33 -0.71
N ALA A 28 20.51 -1.69 -0.77
CA ALA A 28 20.42 -0.27 -1.06
C ALA A 28 20.85 0.55 0.17
N ASN A 29 21.77 1.49 -0.01
CA ASN A 29 22.26 2.35 1.08
C ASN A 29 21.36 3.57 1.33
N ALA A 30 20.67 4.05 0.30
CA ALA A 30 19.78 5.21 0.39
C ALA A 30 18.32 4.77 0.64
N PRO A 31 17.61 5.31 1.67
CA PRO A 31 16.21 4.99 1.93
C PRO A 31 15.32 5.17 0.70
N ARG A 32 15.53 6.26 -0.05
CA ARG A 32 14.80 6.54 -1.30
C ARG A 32 14.95 5.42 -2.33
N GLN A 33 16.18 4.99 -2.59
CA GLN A 33 16.44 3.91 -3.55
C GLN A 33 15.81 2.60 -3.09
N ARG A 34 15.93 2.30 -1.79
CA ARG A 34 15.33 1.12 -1.18
C ARG A 34 13.83 1.10 -1.38
N THR A 35 13.12 2.15 -0.99
CA THR A 35 11.66 2.24 -1.11
C THR A 35 11.19 2.17 -2.57
N VAL A 36 11.92 2.78 -3.51
CA VAL A 36 11.61 2.64 -4.95
C VAL A 36 11.73 1.19 -5.43
N LEU A 37 12.73 0.44 -4.97
CA LEU A 37 12.87 -0.99 -5.28
C LEU A 37 11.75 -1.83 -4.66
N LEU A 38 11.32 -1.51 -3.44
CA LEU A 38 10.19 -2.16 -2.76
C LEU A 38 8.86 -1.88 -3.48
N HIS A 39 8.62 -0.65 -3.93
CA HIS A 39 7.46 -0.29 -4.78
C HIS A 39 7.44 -1.05 -6.09
N ARG A 40 8.60 -1.22 -6.72
CA ARG A 40 8.75 -2.05 -7.92
C ARG A 40 8.44 -3.51 -7.61
N ALA A 41 8.95 -4.05 -6.50
CA ALA A 41 8.65 -5.43 -6.08
C ALA A 41 7.15 -5.64 -5.88
N ALA A 42 6.47 -4.73 -5.19
CA ALA A 42 5.02 -4.75 -5.01
C ALA A 42 4.25 -4.66 -6.34
N SER A 43 4.69 -3.81 -7.26
CA SER A 43 4.06 -3.68 -8.59
C SER A 43 4.25 -4.93 -9.44
N THR A 44 5.45 -5.51 -9.46
CA THR A 44 5.75 -6.76 -10.17
C THR A 44 4.98 -7.95 -9.60
N TRP A 45 4.75 -7.96 -8.28
CA TRP A 45 3.90 -8.95 -7.64
C TRP A 45 2.43 -8.79 -8.03
N ALA A 46 1.92 -7.56 -8.08
CA ALA A 46 0.54 -7.24 -8.39
C ALA A 46 0.15 -7.46 -9.85
N GLU A 47 1.08 -7.24 -10.79
CA GLU A 47 0.84 -7.27 -12.24
C GLU A 47 0.05 -8.50 -12.74
N PRO A 48 0.41 -9.76 -12.42
CA PRO A 48 -0.37 -10.93 -12.87
C PRO A 48 -1.76 -11.05 -12.22
N LEU A 49 -1.98 -10.40 -11.07
CA LEU A 49 -3.24 -10.46 -10.32
C LEU A 49 -4.24 -9.42 -10.82
N MET A 50 -3.76 -8.26 -11.29
CA MET A 50 -4.62 -7.17 -11.78
C MET A 50 -5.54 -7.58 -12.93
N ALA A 51 -5.18 -8.58 -13.73
CA ALA A 51 -6.03 -9.10 -14.81
C ALA A 51 -7.27 -9.86 -14.32
N GLN A 52 -7.31 -10.22 -13.03
CA GLN A 52 -8.38 -10.96 -12.37
C GLN A 52 -9.02 -10.13 -11.25
N ALA A 53 -8.66 -8.86 -11.13
CA ALA A 53 -9.08 -8.02 -10.03
C ALA A 53 -10.31 -7.19 -10.41
N ALA A 54 -11.21 -6.97 -9.44
CA ALA A 54 -12.27 -5.96 -9.52
C ALA A 54 -11.72 -4.51 -9.61
N CYS A 55 -10.44 -4.33 -9.26
CA CYS A 55 -9.76 -3.05 -9.21
C CYS A 55 -9.64 -2.41 -10.60
N ARG A 56 -10.15 -1.19 -10.75
CA ARG A 56 -10.08 -0.41 -12.00
C ARG A 56 -9.73 1.05 -11.73
N ARG A 57 -9.32 1.77 -12.78
CA ARG A 57 -9.10 3.24 -12.68
C ARG A 57 -10.41 3.90 -12.24
N GLY A 58 -10.35 4.74 -11.20
CA GLY A 58 -11.53 5.40 -10.60
C GLY A 58 -12.20 4.60 -9.47
N CYS A 59 -11.77 3.37 -9.18
CA CYS A 59 -12.17 2.68 -7.95
C CYS A 59 -11.40 3.28 -6.74
N ALA A 60 -12.14 3.78 -5.75
CA ALA A 60 -11.60 4.55 -4.62
C ALA A 60 -11.89 3.94 -3.23
N HIS A 61 -12.46 2.73 -3.15
CA HIS A 61 -12.86 2.14 -1.86
C HIS A 61 -11.70 2.04 -0.86
N CYS A 62 -10.52 1.59 -1.32
CA CYS A 62 -9.34 1.51 -0.46
C CYS A 62 -8.78 2.89 -0.06
N CYS A 63 -9.16 3.97 -0.76
CA CYS A 63 -8.79 5.33 -0.37
C CYS A 63 -9.57 5.83 0.86
N HIS A 64 -10.61 5.11 1.28
CA HIS A 64 -11.37 5.39 2.51
C HIS A 64 -10.97 4.48 3.68
N LEU A 65 -10.08 3.51 3.46
CA LEU A 65 -9.56 2.65 4.51
C LEU A 65 -8.35 3.28 5.22
N PRO A 66 -8.04 2.86 6.46
CA PRO A 66 -6.74 3.10 7.07
C PRO A 66 -5.62 2.62 6.13
N LEU A 67 -4.62 3.47 5.92
CA LEU A 67 -3.51 3.21 5.03
C LEU A 67 -2.20 3.52 5.75
N LEU A 68 -1.66 2.51 6.42
CA LEU A 68 -0.35 2.59 7.06
C LEU A 68 0.76 2.59 6.00
N ILE A 69 1.63 3.59 6.08
CA ILE A 69 2.78 3.76 5.20
C ILE A 69 4.02 4.11 6.03
N THR A 70 5.18 3.84 5.46
CA THR A 70 6.45 4.23 6.09
C THR A 70 6.78 5.71 5.83
N SER A 71 7.56 6.33 6.70
CA SER A 71 8.08 7.70 6.51
C SER A 71 8.89 7.85 5.21
N ALA A 72 9.53 6.80 4.72
CA ALA A 72 10.18 6.82 3.40
C ALA A 72 9.19 6.90 2.24
N GLU A 73 8.06 6.20 2.34
CA GLU A 73 6.99 6.29 1.33
C GLU A 73 6.29 7.64 1.38
N ALA A 74 6.07 8.17 2.58
CA ALA A 74 5.55 9.52 2.76
C ALA A 74 6.48 10.57 2.12
N ARG A 75 7.80 10.43 2.26
CA ARG A 75 8.77 11.31 1.58
C ARG A 75 8.68 11.22 0.07
N LEU A 76 8.54 10.02 -0.50
CA LEU A 76 8.33 9.86 -1.95
C LEU A 76 7.03 10.51 -2.44
N LEU A 77 5.95 10.40 -1.65
CA LEU A 77 4.69 11.07 -1.95
C LEU A 77 4.84 12.60 -1.87
N ALA A 78 5.54 13.11 -0.86
CA ALA A 78 5.79 14.53 -0.69
C ALA A 78 6.59 15.11 -1.88
N GLU A 79 7.71 14.45 -2.22
CA GLU A 79 8.57 14.81 -3.36
C GLU A 79 7.78 14.83 -4.68
N ALA A 80 7.01 13.79 -4.97
CA ALA A 80 6.33 13.64 -6.26
C ALA A 80 5.17 14.61 -6.46
N ASN A 81 4.61 15.15 -5.37
CA ASN A 81 3.47 16.05 -5.43
C ASN A 81 3.82 17.49 -5.08
N ALA A 82 5.10 17.81 -4.86
CA ALA A 82 5.55 19.10 -4.33
C ALA A 82 4.74 19.54 -3.11
N ARG A 83 4.36 18.57 -2.26
CA ARG A 83 3.50 18.78 -1.10
C ARG A 83 4.28 18.42 0.16
N PRO A 84 4.42 19.31 1.14
CA PRO A 84 5.14 18.99 2.37
C PRO A 84 4.41 17.87 3.12
N MET A 85 5.20 17.05 3.82
CA MET A 85 4.70 16.10 4.81
C MET A 85 5.12 16.54 6.22
N THR A 86 4.36 16.13 7.22
CA THR A 86 4.72 16.26 8.63
C THR A 86 5.12 14.91 9.21
N MET A 87 6.04 14.88 10.19
CA MET A 87 6.27 13.66 10.97
C MET A 87 5.21 13.57 12.08
N PRO A 88 4.36 12.54 12.11
CA PRO A 88 3.32 12.41 13.12
C PRO A 88 3.91 12.18 14.50
N ALA A 89 3.36 12.85 15.52
CA ALA A 89 3.77 12.64 16.91
C ALA A 89 3.53 11.20 17.40
N LYS A 90 2.55 10.50 16.81
CA LYS A 90 2.20 9.09 17.10
C LYS A 90 2.75 8.12 16.05
N ALA A 91 3.75 8.52 15.27
CA ALA A 91 4.39 7.61 14.33
C ALA A 91 5.16 6.53 15.09
N ILE A 92 4.96 5.28 14.69
CA ILE A 92 5.54 4.12 15.37
C ILE A 92 6.90 3.82 14.74
N PRO A 93 8.01 3.78 15.48
CA PRO A 93 9.27 3.30 14.91
C PRO A 93 9.11 1.85 14.47
N LEU A 94 9.43 1.55 13.21
CA LEU A 94 9.12 0.23 12.65
C LEU A 94 9.88 -0.91 13.35
N ARG A 95 11.05 -0.60 13.91
CA ARG A 95 11.85 -1.50 14.76
C ARG A 95 11.11 -1.98 16.02
N ASP A 96 10.13 -1.22 16.49
CA ASP A 96 9.33 -1.47 17.69
C ASP A 96 7.96 -2.11 17.34
N LEU A 97 7.70 -2.43 16.06
CA LEU A 97 6.39 -2.90 15.58
C LEU A 97 5.92 -4.20 16.25
N LEU A 98 6.85 -5.02 16.73
CA LEU A 98 6.56 -6.30 17.37
C LEU A 98 6.41 -6.19 18.89
N ASP A 99 6.53 -4.99 19.45
CA ASP A 99 6.24 -4.75 20.87
C ASP A 99 4.73 -4.87 21.10
N ALA A 100 4.34 -5.56 22.18
CA ALA A 100 2.95 -5.97 22.41
C ALA A 100 2.00 -4.77 22.56
N ASP A 101 2.45 -3.70 23.21
CA ASP A 101 1.73 -2.44 23.38
C ASP A 101 1.54 -1.71 22.04
N VAL A 102 2.52 -1.78 21.14
CA VAL A 102 2.43 -1.20 19.80
C VAL A 102 1.39 -1.94 18.96
N LEU A 103 1.37 -3.27 19.03
CA LEU A 103 0.43 -4.08 18.25
C LEU A 103 -1.03 -3.80 18.67
N GLU A 104 -1.31 -3.73 19.98
CA GLU A 104 -2.63 -3.35 20.49
C GLU A 104 -3.06 -1.94 20.04
N ASN A 105 -2.12 -1.00 19.95
CA ASN A 105 -2.41 0.37 19.51
C ASN A 105 -2.65 0.49 18.00
N LEU A 106 -2.13 -0.41 17.16
CA LEU A 106 -2.39 -0.41 15.72
C LEU A 106 -3.85 -0.74 15.40
N ASP A 107 -4.41 -1.72 16.10
CA ASP A 107 -5.81 -2.14 15.94
C ASP A 107 -6.77 -1.01 16.35
N ALA A 108 -6.35 -0.15 17.29
CA ALA A 108 -7.13 1.01 17.74
C ALA A 108 -7.10 2.23 16.79
N ARG A 109 -6.34 2.20 15.68
CA ARG A 109 -6.27 3.33 14.71
C ARG A 109 -7.42 3.36 13.71
N GLU A 110 -8.40 2.48 13.87
CA GLU A 110 -9.68 2.54 13.17
C GLU A 110 -10.42 3.85 13.50
N GLY A 111 -11.01 4.50 12.50
CA GLY A 111 -11.92 5.64 12.74
C GLY A 111 -11.57 6.98 12.09
N LYS A 112 -10.57 7.06 11.20
CA LYS A 112 -10.44 8.24 10.33
C LYS A 112 -11.35 8.11 9.12
N THR A 113 -12.48 8.82 9.17
CA THR A 113 -13.50 8.88 8.12
C THR A 113 -13.12 9.77 6.93
N THR A 114 -11.98 10.46 6.98
CA THR A 114 -11.54 11.31 5.88
C THR A 114 -10.94 10.46 4.75
N PRO A 115 -11.17 10.82 3.48
CA PRO A 115 -10.50 10.16 2.37
C PRO A 115 -8.98 10.36 2.37
N CYS A 116 -8.29 9.48 1.65
CA CYS A 116 -6.86 9.61 1.37
C CYS A 116 -6.55 11.01 0.81
N PRO A 117 -5.47 11.67 1.28
CA PRO A 117 -5.11 13.03 0.86
C PRO A 117 -4.72 13.14 -0.62
N PHE A 118 -4.59 12.02 -1.33
CA PHE A 118 -4.27 11.92 -2.76
C PHE A 118 -5.45 11.35 -3.58
N LEU A 119 -6.66 11.33 -3.02
CA LEU A 119 -7.87 11.00 -3.76
C LEU A 119 -8.35 12.24 -4.52
N GLY A 120 -8.36 12.16 -5.85
CA GLY A 120 -8.89 13.20 -6.72
C GLY A 120 -10.41 13.22 -6.76
N ALA A 121 -10.98 14.35 -7.20
CA ALA A 121 -12.43 14.59 -7.23
C ALA A 121 -13.23 13.62 -8.11
N GLU A 122 -12.60 12.90 -9.04
CA GLU A 122 -13.26 11.89 -9.89
C GLU A 122 -12.97 10.45 -9.41
N GLY A 123 -12.51 10.28 -8.17
CA GLY A 123 -12.23 8.96 -7.57
C GLY A 123 -10.87 8.35 -7.98
N GLN A 124 -10.05 9.08 -8.73
CA GLN A 124 -8.72 8.64 -9.15
C GLN A 124 -7.63 9.06 -8.17
N CYS A 125 -6.61 8.23 -7.97
CA CYS A 125 -5.44 8.64 -7.20
C CYS A 125 -4.61 9.65 -8.00
N THR A 126 -4.36 10.83 -7.43
CA THR A 126 -3.54 11.89 -8.05
C THR A 126 -2.04 11.56 -8.06
N SER A 127 -1.61 10.58 -7.26
CA SER A 127 -0.22 10.13 -7.15
C SER A 127 -0.06 8.65 -7.48
N TYR A 128 -0.83 8.15 -8.46
CA TYR A 128 -0.96 6.72 -8.74
C TYR A 128 0.40 5.99 -8.93
N ALA A 129 1.36 6.66 -9.55
CA ALA A 129 2.70 6.12 -9.80
C ALA A 129 3.54 5.96 -8.52
N GLN A 130 3.26 6.73 -7.46
CA GLN A 130 3.94 6.72 -6.17
C GLN A 130 3.11 6.07 -5.07
N ARG A 131 2.05 5.33 -5.44
CA ARG A 131 1.25 4.56 -4.48
C ARG A 131 2.16 3.74 -3.55
N PRO A 132 1.91 3.77 -2.23
CA PRO A 132 2.61 2.94 -1.26
C PRO A 132 2.52 1.45 -1.60
N ALA A 133 3.43 0.65 -1.04
CA ALA A 133 3.43 -0.81 -1.16
C ALA A 133 2.07 -1.40 -0.74
N ALA A 134 1.50 -0.94 0.38
CA ALA A 134 0.18 -1.36 0.84
C ALA A 134 -0.91 -1.16 -0.23
N CYS A 135 -0.96 0.02 -0.89
CA CYS A 135 -1.90 0.27 -1.99
C CYS A 135 -1.67 -0.59 -3.23
N ARG A 136 -0.42 -0.96 -3.52
CA ARG A 136 -0.07 -1.80 -4.69
C ARG A 136 -0.48 -3.24 -4.48
N THR A 137 -0.47 -3.71 -3.23
CA THR A 137 -0.73 -5.09 -2.88
C THR A 137 -2.15 -5.36 -2.37
N HIS A 138 -2.94 -4.31 -2.09
CA HIS A 138 -4.34 -4.42 -1.68
C HIS A 138 -5.25 -4.61 -2.91
N ILE A 139 -5.42 -5.86 -3.34
CA ILE A 139 -6.10 -6.22 -4.59
C ILE A 139 -7.31 -7.10 -4.28
N ASN A 140 -8.50 -6.66 -4.64
CA ASN A 140 -9.72 -7.48 -4.57
C ASN A 140 -9.78 -8.44 -5.77
N LEU A 141 -9.88 -9.74 -5.51
CA LEU A 141 -9.93 -10.81 -6.51
C LEU A 141 -11.36 -11.30 -6.81
N ASP A 142 -12.38 -10.60 -6.33
CA ASP A 142 -13.76 -10.83 -6.76
C ASP A 142 -14.01 -10.30 -8.18
N ASP A 143 -15.16 -10.68 -8.75
CA ASP A 143 -15.60 -10.24 -10.08
C ASP A 143 -15.97 -8.74 -10.10
N ASP A 144 -16.36 -8.18 -8.96
CA ASP A 144 -16.73 -6.77 -8.81
C ASP A 144 -16.29 -6.12 -7.48
N ASP A 145 -16.61 -4.83 -7.33
CA ASP A 145 -16.19 -4.02 -6.17
C ASP A 145 -17.17 -4.01 -5.00
N LEU A 146 -18.26 -4.78 -5.04
CA LEU A 146 -19.33 -4.72 -4.05
C LEU A 146 -18.81 -5.00 -2.64
N LEU A 147 -17.95 -6.02 -2.49
CA LEU A 147 -17.37 -6.38 -1.19
C LEU A 147 -16.31 -5.40 -0.69
N CYS A 148 -15.86 -4.46 -1.51
CA CYS A 148 -14.99 -3.38 -1.06
C CYS A 148 -15.75 -2.19 -0.46
N ARG A 149 -17.09 -2.14 -0.60
CA ARG A 149 -17.89 -1.03 -0.10
C ARG A 149 -17.93 -1.06 1.42
N ILE A 150 -17.64 0.08 2.02
CA ILE A 150 -17.76 0.26 3.47
C ILE A 150 -19.25 0.43 3.76
N VAL A 151 -19.81 -0.46 4.58
CA VAL A 151 -21.20 -0.41 5.06
C VAL A 151 -21.15 -0.20 6.56
N GLU A 152 -21.76 0.87 7.05
CA GLU A 152 -21.74 1.19 8.48
C GLU A 152 -22.38 0.06 9.30
N GLY A 153 -21.69 -0.37 10.36
CA GLY A 153 -22.15 -1.43 11.26
C GLY A 153 -21.92 -2.85 10.77
N GLU A 154 -21.38 -3.04 9.56
CA GLU A 154 -21.17 -4.36 8.97
C GLU A 154 -19.69 -4.64 8.72
N THR A 155 -19.25 -5.85 9.07
CA THR A 155 -17.90 -6.33 8.74
C THR A 155 -17.96 -7.07 7.41
N VAL A 156 -17.56 -6.38 6.33
CA VAL A 156 -17.51 -6.96 4.98
C VAL A 156 -16.11 -7.49 4.69
N HIS A 157 -16.01 -8.80 4.40
CA HIS A 157 -14.74 -9.43 4.02
C HIS A 157 -14.64 -9.59 2.50
N ALA A 158 -13.88 -8.71 1.84
CA ALA A 158 -13.52 -8.88 0.44
C ALA A 158 -12.41 -9.94 0.27
N PRO A 159 -12.42 -10.73 -0.83
CA PRO A 159 -11.39 -11.71 -1.14
C PRO A 159 -10.11 -11.03 -1.66
N TYR A 160 -9.33 -10.45 -0.74
CA TYR A 160 -8.07 -9.82 -1.08
C TYR A 160 -6.98 -10.84 -1.40
N ALA A 161 -6.11 -10.51 -2.36
CA ALA A 161 -4.91 -11.29 -2.64
C ALA A 161 -3.97 -11.31 -1.41
N ASP A 162 -3.46 -12.49 -1.04
CA ASP A 162 -2.59 -12.62 0.13
C ASP A 162 -1.18 -12.08 -0.14
N ALA A 163 -0.99 -10.81 0.21
CA ALA A 163 0.29 -10.11 0.12
C ALA A 163 1.11 -10.13 1.41
N ARG A 164 0.61 -10.75 2.50
CA ARG A 164 1.21 -10.64 3.84
C ARG A 164 2.70 -10.99 3.86
N PRO A 165 3.17 -12.08 3.19
CA PRO A 165 4.61 -12.39 3.17
C PRO A 165 5.44 -11.30 2.49
N LEU A 166 4.93 -10.68 1.42
CA LEU A 166 5.63 -9.61 0.72
C LEU A 166 5.63 -8.32 1.55
N GLN A 167 4.50 -7.97 2.16
CA GLN A 167 4.38 -6.80 3.03
C GLN A 167 5.33 -6.91 4.23
N ALA A 168 5.40 -8.08 4.87
CA ALA A 168 6.33 -8.32 5.97
C ALA A 168 7.80 -8.10 5.55
N LEU A 169 8.21 -8.59 4.37
CA LEU A 169 9.56 -8.37 3.83
C LEU A 169 9.81 -6.90 3.49
N ILE A 170 8.82 -6.19 2.96
CA ILE A 170 8.91 -4.75 2.66
C ILE A 170 9.15 -3.97 3.95
N LEU A 171 8.36 -4.22 4.99
CA LEU A 171 8.51 -3.58 6.29
C LEU A 171 9.85 -3.95 6.96
N MET A 172 10.25 -5.22 6.92
CA MET A 172 11.54 -5.67 7.47
C MET A 172 12.75 -4.98 6.81
N LEU A 173 12.64 -4.57 5.54
CA LEU A 173 13.69 -3.83 4.86
C LEU A 173 13.66 -2.32 5.17
N GLN A 174 12.76 -1.85 6.02
CA GLN A 174 12.56 -0.44 6.35
C GLN A 174 12.58 -0.18 7.87
N GLN A 175 13.28 -1.00 8.66
CA GLN A 175 13.30 -0.93 10.13
C GLN A 175 13.73 0.43 10.72
N ASP A 176 14.46 1.24 9.95
CA ASP A 176 14.86 2.60 10.34
C ASP A 176 13.79 3.68 10.09
N GLU A 177 12.65 3.30 9.52
CA GLU A 177 11.54 4.20 9.22
C GLU A 177 10.47 4.18 10.31
N PHE A 178 9.53 5.12 10.21
CA PHE A 178 8.36 5.20 11.09
C PHE A 178 7.10 4.85 10.32
N LEU A 179 6.13 4.24 10.99
CA LEU A 179 4.85 3.80 10.45
C LEU A 179 3.71 4.70 10.97
N ALA A 180 2.93 5.26 10.05
CA ALA A 180 1.71 5.96 10.39
C ALA A 180 0.69 5.89 9.25
N ASP A 181 -0.56 6.24 9.52
CA ASP A 181 -1.55 6.44 8.47
C ASP A 181 -1.11 7.58 7.54
N VAL A 182 -1.32 7.43 6.23
CA VAL A 182 -0.99 8.47 5.23
C VAL A 182 -1.57 9.84 5.58
N ARG A 183 -2.75 9.88 6.20
CA ARG A 183 -3.44 11.12 6.59
C ARG A 183 -2.71 11.87 7.70
N GLU A 184 -1.90 11.18 8.49
CA GLU A 184 -1.10 11.81 9.54
C GLU A 184 0.16 12.45 9.00
N PHE A 185 0.73 11.88 7.93
CA PHE A 185 1.84 12.50 7.23
C PHE A 185 1.38 13.72 6.40
N PHE A 186 0.10 13.77 6.00
CA PHE A 186 -0.47 14.83 5.17
C PHE A 186 -1.82 15.33 5.75
N PRO A 187 -1.80 16.05 6.88
CA PRO A 187 -3.01 16.45 7.60
C PRO A 187 -3.85 17.50 6.85
N ASP A 188 -3.24 18.29 5.97
CA ASP A 188 -3.92 19.31 5.17
C ASP A 188 -4.74 18.65 4.06
N HIS A 189 -5.88 18.06 4.39
CA HIS A 189 -6.79 17.47 3.40
C HIS A 189 -7.41 18.57 2.53
N ALA A 190 -7.25 18.47 1.21
CA ALA A 190 -8.18 19.13 0.30
C ALA A 190 -9.51 18.38 0.42
N ASP A 191 -10.50 19.00 1.05
CA ASP A 191 -11.85 18.43 1.14
C ASP A 191 -12.45 18.40 -0.27
N ASN A 192 -12.44 17.22 -0.90
CA ASN A 192 -12.85 17.02 -2.29
C ASN A 192 -14.34 16.65 -2.42
N GLY A 193 -15.13 16.74 -1.34
CA GLY A 193 -16.58 16.55 -1.38
C GLY A 193 -17.05 15.12 -1.73
N LEU A 194 -16.14 14.16 -1.81
CA LEU A 194 -16.42 12.75 -2.03
C LEU A 194 -16.67 12.08 -0.66
N ARG A 195 -17.95 11.92 -0.32
CA ARG A 195 -18.41 11.03 0.76
C ARG A 195 -18.94 9.74 0.14
#